data_AF-A0A970Y112-F1
#
_entry.id   AF-A0A970Y112-F1
#
_cell.length_a   1.000
_cell.length_b   1.000
_cell.length_c   1.000
_cell.angle_alpha   90.00
_cell.angle_beta   90.00
_cell.angle_gamma   90.00
#
_symmetry.space_group_name_H-M   'P 1'
#
loop_
_entity.id
_entity.type
_entity.pdbx_description
1 polymer ?
#
loop_
_entity_poly.entity_id
_entity_poly.type
_entity_poly.pdbx_seq_one_letter_code
_entity_poly.pdbx_strand_id
1 'polypeptide(L)'
;MIPRHKKPYPIVFLLLLLGCGSIPALAGVSRALQQEIRGRYENRAMVLKVPLYGERQTVRVTSQGQRVEPGSGSPRFRVGDQLRILDIGFPGDQIRLRLSPITSPGTFELLFQFDDGLQDDAPIRAAFDRAVAAVLTEGLRYTEIDDAKRQVVAGHFERSVGELADAAAISRDEALEQIAPLLPAYQQVKREVSSLESRLQKVSSQLSSAQAENRALAAKVKSAEEESARLKSSNAALEERMRSSSSQISRLGEELRAAQGTAHGYQKELADIQRSLNLKVEAGKDLSRQIADLGQALRGLQGEKNVLTAKVAALEKEVASRLADAARLEGENADLKRDKAGLQDTIRTLTSKEDSLARQYLELKNEKEKLELFAGGVRALQTRLVEEKEEGGFRVGSARVLIDNLVIGFLEWRIPSSVPHGRQGEAEAAFTAESIDYVRATPEEKRVLRSLGDPLRVRIELAPATDAVRAQAGPGEAVKEIRERERSLWTWTLESGRDGRLRFSVSLIDQNGAALPLLEREPALAAPGAVRRVREALRPIPLGVGAVLGFLLCGIVGVFRRPRRRAPGAPPPAPRAHAPRKEL
;
A
#
# COMPACT_ATOMS: atom_id res chain seq x y z
N MET A 1 26.25 -85.88 31.59
CA MET A 1 27.52 -85.29 32.06
C MET A 1 27.50 -83.78 31.80
N ILE A 2 28.27 -83.00 32.56
CA ILE A 2 28.42 -81.53 32.50
C ILE A 2 29.86 -81.28 32.00
N PRO A 3 30.14 -80.41 31.00
CA PRO A 3 30.23 -78.94 31.17
C PRO A 3 29.70 -78.11 29.97
N ARG A 4 29.74 -76.76 29.95
CA ARG A 4 29.42 -75.68 30.94
C ARG A 4 29.67 -74.33 30.25
N HIS A 5 28.77 -73.34 30.41
CA HIS A 5 29.06 -71.90 30.29
C HIS A 5 29.53 -71.38 28.89
N LYS A 6 29.49 -70.08 28.54
CA LYS A 6 28.96 -68.85 29.18
C LYS A 6 28.61 -67.86 28.05
N LYS A 7 27.55 -67.04 28.21
CA LYS A 7 27.52 -65.70 27.57
C LYS A 7 28.39 -64.75 28.40
N PRO A 8 29.01 -63.73 27.79
CA PRO A 8 28.38 -62.41 27.86
C PRO A 8 28.27 -61.68 26.50
N TYR A 9 27.47 -60.61 26.50
CA TYR A 9 27.32 -59.60 25.44
C TYR A 9 28.30 -58.41 25.70
N PRO A 10 28.15 -57.21 25.09
CA PRO A 10 28.34 -56.89 23.66
C PRO A 10 29.24 -55.64 23.44
N ILE A 11 30.17 -55.65 22.46
CA ILE A 11 30.94 -54.42 22.12
C ILE A 11 31.04 -54.15 20.59
N VAL A 12 31.04 -55.18 19.74
CA VAL A 12 31.41 -55.04 18.32
C VAL A 12 30.37 -54.29 17.44
N PHE A 13 29.12 -54.14 17.89
CA PHE A 13 28.05 -53.50 17.07
C PHE A 13 27.89 -51.98 17.27
N LEU A 14 28.69 -51.33 18.12
CA LEU A 14 28.65 -49.87 18.31
C LEU A 14 29.75 -49.10 17.53
N LEU A 15 30.60 -49.81 16.78
CA LEU A 15 31.74 -49.24 16.04
C LEU A 15 31.52 -49.20 14.51
N LEU A 16 30.28 -49.36 14.07
CA LEU A 16 29.87 -49.31 12.65
C LEU A 16 28.86 -48.18 12.34
N LEU A 17 28.73 -47.20 13.25
CA LEU A 17 27.93 -45.97 13.10
C LEU A 17 28.77 -44.68 13.26
N LEU A 18 30.10 -44.80 13.20
CA LEU A 18 31.06 -43.69 13.28
C LEU A 18 31.92 -43.55 12.00
N GLY A 19 31.40 -44.08 10.89
CA GLY A 19 31.96 -43.96 9.53
C GLY A 19 31.08 -43.10 8.63
N CYS A 20 30.58 -41.96 9.11
CA CYS A 20 29.86 -41.01 8.27
C CYS A 20 30.78 -40.52 7.14
N GLY A 21 30.37 -40.74 5.90
CA GLY A 21 31.22 -40.50 4.74
C GLY A 21 31.62 -39.04 4.58
N SER A 22 32.86 -38.81 4.17
CA SER A 22 33.37 -37.53 3.70
C SER A 22 32.75 -37.18 2.34
N ILE A 23 31.47 -36.80 2.36
CA ILE A 23 30.81 -36.14 1.22
C ILE A 23 31.48 -34.76 1.09
N PRO A 24 32.04 -34.39 -0.07
CA PRO A 24 32.60 -33.05 -0.25
C PRO A 24 31.48 -32.02 -0.06
N ALA A 25 31.73 -31.02 0.80
CA ALA A 25 30.72 -30.03 1.16
C ALA A 25 30.27 -29.24 -0.08
N LEU A 26 28.95 -29.03 -0.21
CA LEU A 26 28.45 -28.03 -1.16
C LEU A 26 28.92 -26.65 -0.68
N ALA A 27 29.59 -25.91 -1.55
CA ALA A 27 30.09 -24.58 -1.24
C ALA A 27 28.94 -23.63 -0.85
N GLY A 28 28.98 -23.09 0.37
CA GLY A 28 28.01 -22.13 0.87
C GLY A 28 28.06 -21.97 2.38
N VAL A 29 27.88 -20.72 2.83
CA VAL A 29 27.84 -20.32 4.26
C VAL A 29 26.82 -21.15 5.05
N SER A 30 27.14 -21.54 6.30
CA SER A 30 26.20 -22.32 7.11
C SER A 30 24.90 -21.55 7.39
N ARG A 31 23.78 -22.26 7.59
CA ARG A 31 22.48 -21.61 7.90
C ARG A 31 22.53 -20.76 9.16
N ALA A 32 23.38 -21.11 10.13
CA ALA A 32 23.56 -20.33 11.35
C ALA A 32 24.23 -18.98 11.06
N LEU A 33 25.35 -18.98 10.33
CA LEU A 33 26.03 -17.74 9.96
C LEU A 33 25.20 -16.89 8.97
N GLN A 34 24.43 -17.51 8.06
CA GLN A 34 23.47 -16.78 7.22
C GLN A 34 22.41 -16.04 8.06
N GLN A 35 21.86 -16.68 9.10
CA GLN A 35 20.90 -16.06 10.01
C GLN A 35 21.54 -14.97 10.87
N GLU A 36 22.76 -15.17 11.35
CA GLU A 36 23.48 -14.14 12.13
C GLU A 36 23.80 -12.90 11.29
N ILE A 37 24.33 -13.08 10.07
CA ILE A 37 24.64 -11.98 9.15
C ILE A 37 23.36 -11.22 8.77
N ARG A 38 22.25 -11.92 8.51
CA ARG A 38 20.95 -11.26 8.28
C ARG A 38 20.48 -10.47 9.50
N GLY A 39 20.40 -11.08 10.68
CA GLY A 39 20.02 -10.39 11.91
C GLY A 39 20.93 -9.20 12.28
N ARG A 40 22.19 -9.21 11.82
CA ARG A 40 23.15 -8.14 12.06
C ARG A 40 23.21 -7.05 10.99
N TYR A 41 22.81 -7.31 9.74
CA TYR A 41 23.00 -6.35 8.64
C TYR A 41 21.75 -6.06 7.81
N GLU A 42 20.76 -6.96 7.78
CA GLU A 42 19.51 -6.75 7.04
C GLU A 42 18.71 -5.58 7.65
N ASN A 43 18.05 -4.79 6.80
CA ASN A 43 17.25 -3.62 7.16
C ASN A 43 17.99 -2.47 7.89
N ARG A 44 19.32 -2.54 8.07
CA ARG A 44 20.11 -1.43 8.64
C ARG A 44 20.35 -0.31 7.63
N ALA A 45 20.33 0.93 8.13
CA ALA A 45 20.83 2.11 7.43
C ALA A 45 22.34 2.28 7.67
N MET A 46 23.09 2.55 6.61
CA MET A 46 24.55 2.62 6.60
C MET A 46 25.01 3.85 5.80
N VAL A 47 26.11 4.47 6.22
CA VAL A 47 26.74 5.61 5.55
C VAL A 47 27.91 5.12 4.69
N LEU A 48 27.98 5.52 3.42
CA LEU A 48 29.07 5.13 2.53
C LEU A 48 30.42 5.78 2.89
N LYS A 49 31.47 4.96 2.95
CA LYS A 49 32.88 5.40 3.09
C LYS A 49 33.61 5.52 1.75
N VAL A 50 33.18 4.78 0.74
CA VAL A 50 33.71 4.84 -0.63
C VAL A 50 32.59 5.16 -1.63
N PRO A 51 32.89 5.86 -2.74
CA PRO A 51 31.91 6.08 -3.79
C PRO A 51 31.54 4.76 -4.49
N LEU A 52 30.25 4.60 -4.81
CA LEU A 52 29.73 3.43 -5.53
C LEU A 52 29.41 3.77 -6.99
N TYR A 53 29.70 2.85 -7.90
CA TYR A 53 29.61 3.05 -9.35
C TYR A 53 28.69 2.01 -10.02
N GLY A 54 27.92 2.44 -11.02
CA GLY A 54 27.03 1.57 -11.79
C GLY A 54 25.81 1.06 -11.01
N GLU A 55 25.39 -0.17 -11.27
CA GLU A 55 24.29 -0.86 -10.57
C GLU A 55 24.80 -1.92 -9.57
N ARG A 56 26.05 -2.33 -9.74
CA ARG A 56 26.71 -3.39 -8.99
C ARG A 56 28.20 -3.07 -8.84
N GLN A 57 28.79 -3.36 -7.68
CA GLN A 57 30.24 -3.28 -7.47
C GLN A 57 30.73 -4.44 -6.58
N THR A 58 31.93 -4.94 -6.88
CA THR A 58 32.57 -6.03 -6.15
C THR A 58 33.60 -5.52 -5.16
N VAL A 59 33.70 -6.21 -4.03
CA VAL A 59 34.75 -6.10 -3.02
C VAL A 59 35.37 -7.47 -2.91
N ARG A 60 36.64 -7.63 -3.29
CA ARG A 60 37.36 -8.88 -3.07
C ARG A 60 37.83 -8.93 -1.62
N VAL A 61 37.66 -10.09 -1.00
CA VAL A 61 37.99 -10.36 0.39
C VAL A 61 38.98 -11.53 0.39
N THR A 62 40.22 -11.22 0.73
CA THR A 62 41.32 -12.19 0.80
C THR A 62 41.74 -12.40 2.26
N SER A 63 42.40 -13.52 2.54
CA SER A 63 43.13 -13.73 3.80
C SER A 63 44.11 -12.60 4.18
N GLN A 64 44.60 -11.81 3.22
CA GLN A 64 45.49 -10.65 3.46
C GLN A 64 44.76 -9.30 3.59
N GLY A 65 43.46 -9.23 3.30
CA GLY A 65 42.64 -8.01 3.40
C GLY A 65 41.63 -7.83 2.27
N GLN A 66 40.88 -6.73 2.34
CA GLN A 66 39.83 -6.37 1.38
C GLN A 66 40.30 -5.37 0.31
N ARG A 67 39.86 -5.55 -0.94
CA ARG A 67 40.08 -4.62 -2.05
C ARG A 67 38.76 -4.35 -2.78
N VAL A 68 38.31 -3.10 -2.75
CA VAL A 68 37.17 -2.62 -3.58
C VAL A 68 37.63 -2.57 -5.04
N GLU A 69 36.85 -3.14 -5.97
CA GLU A 69 37.16 -3.03 -7.40
C GLU A 69 36.90 -1.59 -7.90
N PRO A 70 37.80 -0.99 -8.70
CA PRO A 70 37.65 0.39 -9.17
C PRO A 70 36.51 0.50 -10.18
N GLY A 71 35.49 1.30 -9.85
CA GLY A 71 34.38 1.59 -10.75
C GLY A 71 34.76 2.58 -11.86
N SER A 72 34.10 2.46 -13.01
CA SER A 72 34.27 3.35 -14.16
C SER A 72 33.10 4.35 -14.27
N GLY A 73 33.40 5.58 -14.72
CA GLY A 73 32.42 6.64 -14.92
C GLY A 73 32.12 7.48 -13.67
N SER A 74 30.98 8.16 -13.66
CA SER A 74 30.52 8.94 -12.51
C SER A 74 29.96 8.02 -11.40
N PRO A 75 30.25 8.31 -10.12
CA PRO A 75 29.69 7.53 -9.03
C PRO A 75 28.18 7.79 -8.90
N ARG A 76 27.41 6.72 -8.74
CA ARG A 76 25.96 6.76 -8.51
C ARG A 76 25.63 7.17 -7.07
N PHE A 77 26.49 6.79 -6.13
CA PHE A 77 26.43 7.20 -4.72
C PHE A 77 27.79 7.69 -4.25
N ARG A 78 27.80 8.75 -3.46
CA ARG A 78 28.99 9.44 -2.97
C ARG A 78 29.31 9.01 -1.55
N VAL A 79 30.53 9.31 -1.11
CA VAL A 79 30.92 9.21 0.30
C VAL A 79 30.00 10.11 1.13
N GLY A 80 29.42 9.57 2.20
CA GLY A 80 28.42 10.25 3.04
C GLY A 80 26.96 9.95 2.70
N ASP A 81 26.64 9.37 1.52
CA ASP A 81 25.27 9.00 1.18
C ASP A 81 24.77 7.86 2.11
N GLN A 82 23.49 7.93 2.49
CA GLN A 82 22.84 6.95 3.36
C GLN A 82 22.05 5.91 2.55
N LEU A 83 22.42 4.64 2.71
CA LEU A 83 21.79 3.50 2.05
C LEU A 83 21.24 2.50 3.08
N ARG A 84 20.05 1.94 2.84
CA ARG A 84 19.49 0.82 3.60
C ARG A 84 19.86 -0.51 2.92
N ILE A 85 20.33 -1.48 3.70
CA ILE A 85 20.43 -2.88 3.27
C ILE A 85 19.01 -3.45 3.26
N LEU A 86 18.52 -3.89 2.09
CA LEU A 86 17.18 -4.48 1.92
C LEU A 86 17.17 -6.00 2.04
N ASP A 87 18.22 -6.67 1.54
CA ASP A 87 18.33 -8.13 1.45
C ASP A 87 19.80 -8.56 1.47
N ILE A 88 20.04 -9.81 1.91
CA ILE A 88 21.37 -10.44 1.95
C ILE A 88 21.29 -11.84 1.34
N GLY A 89 21.95 -12.01 0.19
CA GLY A 89 22.10 -13.28 -0.53
C GLY A 89 23.48 -13.90 -0.35
N PHE A 90 23.57 -15.23 -0.47
CA PHE A 90 24.80 -16.01 -0.32
C PHE A 90 25.12 -16.88 -1.55
N PRO A 91 25.29 -16.31 -2.76
CA PRO A 91 25.54 -17.08 -3.98
C PRO A 91 26.99 -17.60 -4.07
N GLY A 92 27.20 -18.88 -3.78
CA GLY A 92 28.48 -19.57 -4.06
C GLY A 92 29.64 -19.11 -3.18
N ASP A 93 30.60 -18.40 -3.78
CA ASP A 93 31.78 -17.79 -3.15
C ASP A 93 31.54 -16.33 -2.70
N GLN A 94 30.31 -15.81 -2.86
CA GLN A 94 29.97 -14.41 -2.65
C GLN A 94 28.90 -14.20 -1.57
N ILE A 95 29.01 -13.08 -0.85
CA ILE A 95 27.93 -12.50 -0.02
C ILE A 95 27.46 -11.22 -0.70
N ARG A 96 26.17 -11.12 -1.03
CA ARG A 96 25.55 -9.99 -1.74
C ARG A 96 24.69 -9.18 -0.77
N LEU A 97 25.01 -7.90 -0.59
CA LEU A 97 24.12 -6.92 0.02
C LEU A 97 23.34 -6.19 -1.08
N ARG A 98 22.01 -6.24 -1.03
CA ARG A 98 21.16 -5.37 -1.86
C ARG A 98 20.88 -4.08 -1.10
N LEU A 99 21.32 -2.96 -1.64
CA LEU A 99 21.21 -1.63 -1.06
C LEU A 99 20.11 -0.81 -1.75
N SER A 100 19.50 0.14 -1.04
CA SER A 100 18.60 1.17 -1.58
C SER A 100 18.91 2.53 -0.93
N PRO A 101 18.85 3.65 -1.65
CA PRO A 101 18.85 4.97 -1.04
C PRO A 101 17.62 5.15 -0.14
N ILE A 102 17.75 6.04 0.84
CA ILE A 102 16.64 6.42 1.73
C ILE A 102 15.76 7.52 1.07
N THR A 103 16.35 8.35 0.22
CA THR A 103 15.72 9.55 -0.36
C THR A 103 15.25 9.40 -1.81
N SER A 104 15.61 8.32 -2.51
CA SER A 104 15.30 8.13 -3.93
C SER A 104 15.09 6.65 -4.29
N PRO A 105 14.17 6.33 -5.22
CA PRO A 105 13.91 4.95 -5.63
C PRO A 105 15.06 4.42 -6.50
N GLY A 106 15.60 3.26 -6.11
CA GLY A 106 16.60 2.50 -6.86
C GLY A 106 17.23 1.43 -5.98
N THR A 107 17.80 0.38 -6.59
CA THR A 107 18.58 -0.61 -5.83
C THR A 107 19.95 -0.82 -6.43
N PHE A 108 20.91 -1.19 -5.60
CA PHE A 108 22.31 -1.42 -5.94
C PHE A 108 22.80 -2.73 -5.33
N GLU A 109 23.66 -3.49 -6.01
CA GLU A 109 24.26 -4.71 -5.46
C GLU A 109 25.72 -4.51 -5.07
N LEU A 110 26.01 -4.61 -3.78
CA LEU A 110 27.39 -4.66 -3.28
C LEU A 110 27.74 -6.12 -2.97
N LEU A 111 28.70 -6.70 -3.68
CA LEU A 111 29.09 -8.10 -3.51
C LEU A 111 30.48 -8.24 -2.92
N PHE A 112 30.60 -9.09 -1.92
CA PHE A 112 31.83 -9.46 -1.25
C PHE A 112 32.23 -10.85 -1.75
N GLN A 113 33.27 -10.94 -2.57
CA GLN A 113 33.78 -12.20 -3.14
C GLN A 113 34.96 -12.71 -2.31
N PHE A 114 34.97 -13.99 -1.98
CA PHE A 114 35.97 -14.60 -1.10
C PHE A 114 36.89 -15.52 -1.90
N ASP A 115 38.12 -15.07 -2.16
CA ASP A 115 39.08 -15.78 -3.03
C ASP A 115 39.48 -17.17 -2.47
N ASP A 116 39.45 -17.33 -1.14
CA ASP A 116 39.73 -18.59 -0.41
C ASP A 116 38.48 -19.52 -0.30
N GLY A 117 37.31 -19.06 -0.76
CA GLY A 117 36.04 -19.77 -0.68
C GLY A 117 35.34 -19.71 0.69
N LEU A 118 34.06 -20.10 0.73
CA LEU A 118 33.22 -20.04 1.94
C LEU A 118 33.23 -21.38 2.68
N GLN A 119 34.36 -21.71 3.32
CA GLN A 119 34.62 -23.00 3.97
C GLN A 119 34.43 -23.00 5.50
N ASP A 120 34.92 -21.98 6.23
CA ASP A 120 34.86 -21.90 7.71
C ASP A 120 34.12 -20.64 8.20
N ASP A 121 33.01 -20.81 8.93
CA ASP A 121 32.13 -19.70 9.36
C ASP A 121 32.85 -18.58 10.14
N ALA A 122 33.69 -18.93 11.12
CA ALA A 122 34.33 -17.95 12.01
C ALA A 122 35.30 -16.97 11.29
N PRO A 123 36.28 -17.42 10.47
CA PRO A 123 37.11 -16.51 9.68
C PRO A 123 36.31 -15.77 8.59
N ILE A 124 35.30 -16.39 7.96
CA ILE A 124 34.40 -15.71 7.01
C ILE A 124 33.72 -14.52 7.69
N ARG A 125 33.12 -14.72 8.87
CA ARG A 125 32.47 -13.67 9.67
C ARG A 125 33.42 -12.50 9.97
N ALA A 126 34.63 -12.80 10.44
CA ALA A 126 35.64 -11.77 10.75
C ALA A 126 36.17 -11.05 9.50
N ALA A 127 36.30 -11.73 8.36
CA ALA A 127 36.68 -11.12 7.09
C ALA A 127 35.55 -10.25 6.51
N PHE A 128 34.30 -10.73 6.56
CA PHE A 128 33.11 -10.01 6.11
C PHE A 128 32.87 -8.73 6.93
N ASP A 129 32.87 -8.82 8.27
CA ASP A 129 32.73 -7.67 9.17
C ASP A 129 33.73 -6.55 8.81
N ARG A 130 35.00 -6.91 8.58
CA ARG A 130 36.07 -5.97 8.19
C ARG A 130 35.85 -5.38 6.80
N ALA A 131 35.42 -6.19 5.83
CA ALA A 131 35.13 -5.74 4.48
C ALA A 131 33.92 -4.79 4.42
N VAL A 132 32.86 -5.11 5.17
CA VAL A 132 31.69 -4.22 5.37
C VAL A 132 32.13 -2.92 6.04
N ALA A 133 32.89 -2.97 7.13
CA ALA A 133 33.39 -1.80 7.84
C ALA A 133 34.37 -0.93 7.03
N ALA A 134 34.93 -1.43 5.92
CA ALA A 134 35.75 -0.65 5.00
C ALA A 134 34.91 0.17 4.00
N VAL A 135 33.73 -0.33 3.61
CA VAL A 135 32.84 0.31 2.61
C VAL A 135 31.71 1.11 3.27
N LEU A 136 31.28 0.69 4.45
CA LEU A 136 30.11 1.21 5.16
C LEU A 136 30.48 1.62 6.60
N THR A 137 29.71 2.56 7.13
CA THR A 137 29.70 2.98 8.54
C THR A 137 28.30 2.76 9.09
N GLU A 138 28.17 2.35 10.35
CA GLU A 138 26.85 2.35 11.00
C GLU A 138 26.34 3.79 11.11
N GLY A 139 25.13 4.04 10.60
CA GLY A 139 24.45 5.32 10.72
C GLY A 139 23.60 5.42 11.99
N LEU A 140 23.25 6.65 12.38
CA LEU A 140 22.25 6.90 13.42
C LEU A 140 20.93 6.21 13.06
N ARG A 141 20.26 5.60 14.05
CA ARG A 141 19.01 4.89 13.81
C ARG A 141 17.89 5.89 13.58
N TYR A 142 16.95 5.54 12.71
CA TYR A 142 15.71 6.29 12.56
C TYR A 142 14.94 6.38 13.90
N THR A 143 15.00 5.33 14.74
CA THR A 143 14.46 5.36 16.11
C THR A 143 15.12 6.42 16.98
N GLU A 144 16.45 6.54 16.95
CA GLU A 144 17.19 7.53 17.76
C GLU A 144 16.88 8.96 17.32
N ILE A 145 16.67 9.18 16.01
CA ILE A 145 16.27 10.48 15.45
C ILE A 145 14.83 10.85 15.83
N ASP A 146 13.90 9.90 15.77
CA ASP A 146 12.51 10.16 16.18
C ASP A 146 12.35 10.20 17.71
N ASP A 147 13.15 9.45 18.47
CA ASP A 147 13.21 9.53 19.93
C ASP A 147 13.80 10.87 20.40
N ALA A 148 14.82 11.40 19.72
CA ALA A 148 15.32 12.75 20.00
C ALA A 148 14.25 13.83 19.72
N LYS A 149 13.50 13.74 18.60
CA LYS A 149 12.36 14.62 18.34
C LYS A 149 11.26 14.48 19.39
N ARG A 150 10.92 13.25 19.78
CA ARG A 150 9.94 12.95 20.85
C ARG A 150 10.38 13.54 22.18
N GLN A 151 11.65 13.43 22.56
CA GLN A 151 12.20 14.04 23.77
C GLN A 151 12.12 15.57 23.75
N VAL A 152 12.43 16.22 22.62
CA VAL A 152 12.27 17.67 22.49
C VAL A 152 10.80 18.09 22.62
N VAL A 153 9.89 17.44 21.89
CA VAL A 153 8.45 17.76 21.95
C VAL A 153 7.86 17.47 23.32
N ALA A 154 8.22 16.35 23.97
CA ALA A 154 7.81 16.01 25.32
C ALA A 154 8.37 17.00 26.36
N GLY A 155 9.65 17.43 26.21
CA GLY A 155 10.26 18.44 27.09
C GLY A 155 9.64 19.83 26.95
N HIS A 156 9.13 20.19 25.77
CA HIS A 156 8.29 21.38 25.61
C HIS A 156 6.90 21.20 26.23
N PHE A 157 6.26 20.03 26.03
CA PHE A 157 4.93 19.75 26.58
C PHE A 157 4.93 19.71 28.11
N GLU A 158 5.84 18.97 28.76
CA GLU A 158 5.98 18.94 30.22
C GLU A 158 6.28 20.33 30.80
N ARG A 159 7.05 21.17 30.10
CA ARG A 159 7.27 22.56 30.53
C ARG A 159 5.98 23.36 30.51
N SER A 160 5.21 23.32 29.41
CA SER A 160 3.95 24.06 29.33
C SER A 160 2.85 23.49 30.23
N VAL A 161 2.87 22.19 30.55
CA VAL A 161 2.02 21.59 31.59
C VAL A 161 2.42 22.09 32.98
N GLY A 162 3.72 22.20 33.28
CA GLY A 162 4.22 22.82 34.50
C GLY A 162 3.83 24.29 34.62
N GLU A 163 4.09 25.09 33.58
CA GLU A 163 3.70 26.51 33.49
C GLU A 163 2.18 26.70 33.70
N LEU A 164 1.33 25.80 33.18
CA LEU A 164 -0.12 25.82 33.39
C LEU A 164 -0.54 25.37 34.80
N ALA A 165 0.10 24.35 35.37
CA ALA A 165 -0.15 23.89 36.73
C ALA A 165 0.22 24.99 37.76
N ASP A 166 1.39 25.60 37.61
CA ASP A 166 1.86 26.73 38.42
C ASP A 166 0.95 27.96 38.27
N ALA A 167 0.54 28.31 37.05
CA ALA A 167 -0.32 29.47 36.79
C ALA A 167 -1.77 29.29 37.28
N ALA A 168 -2.29 28.06 37.31
CA ALA A 168 -3.62 27.75 37.82
C ALA A 168 -3.63 27.29 39.29
N ALA A 169 -2.46 27.13 39.92
CA ALA A 169 -2.27 26.58 41.27
C ALA A 169 -2.93 25.20 41.49
N ILE A 170 -2.95 24.35 40.46
CA ILE A 170 -3.45 22.97 40.48
C ILE A 170 -2.31 21.97 40.42
N SER A 171 -2.56 20.70 40.74
CA SER A 171 -1.54 19.66 40.56
C SER A 171 -1.24 19.43 39.08
N ARG A 172 0.00 18.96 38.78
CA ARG A 172 0.39 18.53 37.42
C ARG A 172 -0.60 17.56 36.81
N ASP A 173 -1.13 16.64 37.62
CA ASP A 173 -2.00 15.58 37.12
C ASP A 173 -3.43 16.08 36.88
N GLU A 174 -3.94 17.04 37.66
CA GLU A 174 -5.17 17.79 37.32
C GLU A 174 -5.00 18.64 36.05
N ALA A 175 -3.85 19.28 35.86
CA ALA A 175 -3.55 20.01 34.63
C ALA A 175 -3.56 19.06 33.42
N LEU A 176 -2.98 17.86 33.54
CA LEU A 176 -3.05 16.82 32.52
C LEU A 176 -4.48 16.29 32.30
N GLU A 177 -5.29 16.09 33.34
CA GLU A 177 -6.70 15.68 33.20
C GLU A 177 -7.56 16.75 32.49
N GLN A 178 -7.23 18.04 32.63
CA GLN A 178 -7.93 19.12 31.94
C GLN A 178 -7.43 19.32 30.49
N ILE A 179 -6.12 19.21 30.25
CA ILE A 179 -5.51 19.44 28.92
C ILE A 179 -5.69 18.23 27.99
N ALA A 180 -5.54 17.00 28.49
CA ALA A 180 -5.56 15.81 27.65
C ALA A 180 -6.88 15.63 26.87
N PRO A 181 -8.08 15.84 27.44
CA PRO A 181 -9.34 15.76 26.69
C PRO A 181 -9.46 16.76 25.52
N LEU A 182 -8.69 17.85 25.53
CA LEU A 182 -8.69 18.86 24.46
C LEU A 182 -7.77 18.48 23.29
N LEU A 183 -6.86 17.52 23.47
CA LEU A 183 -5.95 17.04 22.42
C LEU A 183 -6.65 15.99 21.52
N PRO A 184 -6.81 16.25 20.19
CA PRO A 184 -7.49 15.31 19.30
C PRO A 184 -6.85 13.91 19.26
N ALA A 185 -5.51 13.85 19.36
CA ALA A 185 -4.77 12.59 19.41
C ALA A 185 -5.08 11.76 20.68
N TYR A 186 -5.25 12.41 21.84
CA TYR A 186 -5.66 11.72 23.07
C TYR A 186 -7.10 11.19 22.98
N GLN A 187 -8.01 11.98 22.38
CA GLN A 187 -9.38 11.52 22.12
C GLN A 187 -9.43 10.34 21.14
N GLN A 188 -8.54 10.30 20.13
CA GLN A 188 -8.38 9.15 19.26
C GLN A 188 -7.85 7.93 20.03
N VAL A 189 -6.72 8.07 20.75
CA VAL A 189 -6.13 6.98 21.54
C VAL A 189 -7.12 6.45 22.58
N LYS A 190 -7.91 7.29 23.24
CA LYS A 190 -8.94 6.87 24.21
C LYS A 190 -10.05 6.01 23.55
N ARG A 191 -10.44 6.33 22.30
CA ARG A 191 -11.38 5.52 21.50
C ARG A 191 -10.74 4.20 21.05
N GLU A 192 -9.47 4.23 20.66
CA GLU A 192 -8.72 3.04 20.26
C GLU A 192 -8.50 2.09 21.45
N VAL A 193 -8.16 2.60 22.63
CA VAL A 193 -8.07 1.82 23.88
C VAL A 193 -9.42 1.18 24.20
N SER A 194 -10.52 1.94 24.22
CA SER A 194 -11.85 1.37 24.48
C SER A 194 -12.29 0.34 23.42
N SER A 195 -11.88 0.53 22.16
CA SER A 195 -12.07 -0.48 21.10
C SER A 195 -11.22 -1.73 21.35
N LEU A 196 -9.97 -1.59 21.78
CA LEU A 196 -9.08 -2.70 22.12
C LEU A 196 -9.56 -3.45 23.36
N GLU A 197 -10.06 -2.77 24.39
CA GLU A 197 -10.67 -3.36 25.59
C GLU A 197 -11.89 -4.20 25.22
N SER A 198 -12.83 -3.67 24.45
CA SER A 198 -14.02 -4.42 24.01
C SER A 198 -13.66 -5.63 23.12
N ARG A 199 -12.62 -5.51 22.29
CA ARG A 199 -12.07 -6.64 21.52
C ARG A 199 -11.37 -7.67 22.41
N LEU A 200 -10.61 -7.25 23.42
CA LEU A 200 -9.93 -8.12 24.37
C LEU A 200 -10.95 -8.87 25.24
N GLN A 201 -11.99 -8.20 25.72
CA GLN A 201 -13.10 -8.81 26.46
C GLN A 201 -13.85 -9.84 25.59
N LYS A 202 -14.08 -9.55 24.31
CA LYS A 202 -14.68 -10.50 23.35
C LYS A 202 -13.76 -11.70 23.06
N VAL A 203 -12.45 -11.49 22.88
CA VAL A 203 -11.49 -12.60 22.71
C VAL A 203 -11.39 -13.43 23.99
N SER A 204 -11.46 -12.82 25.17
CA SER A 204 -11.45 -13.51 26.46
C SER A 204 -12.70 -14.38 26.67
N SER A 205 -13.89 -13.92 26.27
CA SER A 205 -15.10 -14.73 26.35
C SER A 205 -15.11 -15.86 25.32
N GLN A 206 -14.63 -15.61 24.09
CA GLN A 206 -14.42 -16.66 23.09
C GLN A 206 -13.41 -17.72 23.56
N LEU A 207 -12.29 -17.32 24.19
CA LEU A 207 -11.32 -18.24 24.77
C LEU A 207 -11.93 -19.07 25.90
N SER A 208 -12.76 -18.47 26.76
CA SER A 208 -13.49 -19.20 27.80
C SER A 208 -14.49 -20.21 27.24
N SER A 209 -15.19 -19.88 26.15
CA SER A 209 -16.11 -20.82 25.46
C SER A 209 -15.32 -21.99 24.86
N ALA A 210 -14.27 -21.70 24.08
CA ALA A 210 -13.41 -22.72 23.49
C ALA A 210 -12.74 -23.63 24.53
N GLN A 211 -12.38 -23.11 25.71
CA GLN A 211 -11.87 -23.94 26.82
C GLN A 211 -12.96 -24.84 27.43
N ALA A 212 -14.20 -24.36 27.56
CA ALA A 212 -15.32 -25.18 28.03
C ALA A 212 -15.69 -26.27 27.00
N GLU A 213 -15.72 -25.94 25.72
CA GLU A 213 -15.96 -26.86 24.60
C GLU A 213 -14.87 -27.93 24.53
N ASN A 214 -13.58 -27.57 24.65
CA ASN A 214 -12.49 -28.54 24.71
C ASN A 214 -12.60 -29.50 25.91
N ARG A 215 -13.03 -29.02 27.09
CA ARG A 215 -13.29 -29.88 28.25
C ARG A 215 -14.47 -30.84 28.00
N ALA A 216 -15.55 -30.37 27.36
CA ALA A 216 -16.68 -31.21 26.97
C ALA A 216 -16.30 -32.24 25.89
N LEU A 217 -15.45 -31.89 24.92
CA LEU A 217 -14.93 -32.82 23.91
C LEU A 217 -14.01 -33.88 24.54
N ALA A 218 -13.09 -33.49 25.43
CA ALA A 218 -12.23 -34.42 26.16
C ALA A 218 -13.05 -35.44 26.99
N ALA A 219 -14.13 -34.98 27.64
CA ALA A 219 -15.06 -35.88 28.36
C ALA A 219 -15.79 -36.86 27.41
N LYS A 220 -16.23 -36.39 26.23
CA LYS A 220 -16.83 -37.26 25.20
C LYS A 220 -15.84 -38.30 24.66
N VAL A 221 -14.59 -37.91 24.39
CA VAL A 221 -13.53 -38.84 23.95
C VAL A 221 -13.30 -39.93 25.00
N LYS A 222 -13.11 -39.56 26.27
CA LYS A 222 -12.94 -40.54 27.35
C LYS A 222 -14.13 -41.51 27.48
N SER A 223 -15.36 -41.01 27.32
CA SER A 223 -16.56 -41.87 27.33
C SER A 223 -16.57 -42.88 26.18
N ALA A 224 -16.14 -42.46 24.98
CA ALA A 224 -16.05 -43.34 23.81
C ALA A 224 -14.89 -44.36 23.93
N GLU A 225 -13.78 -43.99 24.56
CA GLU A 225 -12.68 -44.91 24.88
C GLU A 225 -13.13 -45.99 25.89
N GLU A 226 -13.85 -45.59 26.95
CA GLU A 226 -14.43 -46.53 27.93
C GLU A 226 -15.45 -47.47 27.29
N GLU A 227 -16.28 -46.98 26.35
CA GLU A 227 -17.21 -47.81 25.59
C GLU A 227 -16.49 -48.77 24.63
N SER A 228 -15.48 -48.29 23.90
CA SER A 228 -14.64 -49.13 23.03
C SER A 228 -13.95 -50.27 23.80
N ALA A 229 -13.47 -50.00 25.01
CA ALA A 229 -12.89 -51.00 25.91
C ALA A 229 -13.94 -52.06 26.33
N ARG A 230 -15.15 -51.63 26.71
CA ARG A 230 -16.26 -52.53 27.05
C ARG A 230 -16.67 -53.42 25.86
N LEU A 231 -16.79 -52.84 24.67
CA LEU A 231 -17.14 -53.56 23.44
C LEU A 231 -16.06 -54.60 23.06
N LYS A 232 -14.77 -54.25 23.15
CA LYS A 232 -13.66 -55.20 22.95
C LYS A 232 -13.71 -56.35 23.94
N SER A 233 -13.95 -56.07 25.23
CA SER A 233 -14.09 -57.12 26.25
C SER A 233 -15.32 -58.02 26.00
N SER A 234 -16.42 -57.47 25.49
CA SER A 234 -17.61 -58.22 25.13
C SER A 234 -17.35 -59.15 23.93
N ASN A 235 -16.68 -58.65 22.88
CA ASN A 235 -16.33 -59.47 21.71
C ASN A 235 -15.37 -60.61 22.08
N ALA A 236 -14.35 -60.36 22.91
CA ALA A 236 -13.45 -61.43 23.37
C ALA A 236 -14.20 -62.54 24.14
N ALA A 237 -15.17 -62.17 24.99
CA ALA A 237 -16.02 -63.13 25.72
C ALA A 237 -17.00 -63.88 24.80
N LEU A 238 -17.47 -63.25 23.70
CA LEU A 238 -18.31 -63.89 22.68
C LEU A 238 -17.49 -64.86 21.81
N GLU A 239 -16.29 -64.49 21.37
CA GLU A 239 -15.38 -65.39 20.65
C GLU A 239 -15.08 -66.65 21.46
N GLU A 240 -14.77 -66.52 22.76
CA GLU A 240 -14.45 -67.68 23.58
C GLU A 240 -15.67 -68.59 23.81
N ARG A 241 -16.88 -68.02 23.92
CA ARG A 241 -18.13 -68.79 23.88
C ARG A 241 -18.35 -69.50 22.54
N MET A 242 -17.98 -68.88 21.41
CA MET A 242 -18.03 -69.54 20.10
C MET A 242 -17.03 -70.69 20.00
N ARG A 243 -15.79 -70.53 20.49
CA ARG A 243 -14.79 -71.62 20.56
C ARG A 243 -15.28 -72.78 21.43
N SER A 244 -15.77 -72.49 22.64
CA SER A 244 -16.37 -73.48 23.54
C SER A 244 -17.52 -74.23 22.86
N SER A 245 -18.50 -73.50 22.32
CA SER A 245 -19.67 -74.08 21.65
C SER A 245 -19.28 -74.92 20.43
N SER A 246 -18.35 -74.45 19.61
CA SER A 246 -17.81 -75.23 18.48
C SER A 246 -17.17 -76.54 18.95
N SER A 247 -16.39 -76.53 20.04
CA SER A 247 -15.81 -77.75 20.61
C SER A 247 -16.86 -78.72 21.17
N GLN A 248 -17.96 -78.20 21.74
CA GLN A 248 -19.09 -79.01 22.20
C GLN A 248 -19.85 -79.63 21.03
N ILE A 249 -20.09 -78.87 19.96
CA ILE A 249 -20.71 -79.38 18.72
C ILE A 249 -19.84 -80.47 18.09
N SER A 250 -18.51 -80.33 18.09
CA SER A 250 -17.60 -81.38 17.62
C SER A 250 -17.72 -82.67 18.44
N ARG A 251 -17.68 -82.58 19.78
CA ARG A 251 -17.84 -83.75 20.68
C ARG A 251 -19.21 -84.42 20.52
N LEU A 252 -20.29 -83.64 20.52
CA LEU A 252 -21.63 -84.16 20.27
C LEU A 252 -21.76 -84.82 18.88
N GLY A 253 -21.01 -84.34 17.88
CA GLY A 253 -20.91 -84.97 16.56
C GLY A 253 -20.08 -86.26 16.53
N GLU A 254 -19.18 -86.47 17.47
CA GLU A 254 -18.47 -87.75 17.67
C GLU A 254 -19.33 -88.73 18.47
N GLU A 255 -19.92 -88.27 19.58
CA GLU A 255 -20.88 -89.01 20.41
C GLU A 255 -22.08 -89.49 19.58
N LEU A 256 -22.64 -88.65 18.70
CA LEU A 256 -23.75 -89.03 17.82
C LEU A 256 -23.35 -90.11 16.81
N ARG A 257 -22.13 -90.08 16.26
CA ARG A 257 -21.62 -91.14 15.36
C ARG A 257 -21.40 -92.45 16.11
N ALA A 258 -20.83 -92.37 17.31
CA ALA A 258 -20.68 -93.54 18.19
C ALA A 258 -22.06 -94.13 18.56
N ALA A 259 -23.01 -93.29 18.93
CA ALA A 259 -24.38 -93.67 19.23
C ALA A 259 -25.11 -94.31 18.03
N GLN A 260 -24.94 -93.77 16.82
CA GLN A 260 -25.46 -94.38 15.58
C GLN A 260 -24.82 -95.74 15.29
N GLY A 261 -23.53 -95.91 15.56
CA GLY A 261 -22.84 -97.20 15.50
C GLY A 261 -23.40 -98.21 16.50
N THR A 262 -23.58 -97.82 17.76
CA THR A 262 -24.23 -98.68 18.76
C THR A 262 -25.69 -98.96 18.44
N ALA A 263 -26.43 -98.00 17.84
CA ALA A 263 -27.81 -98.19 17.42
C ALA A 263 -27.95 -99.23 16.29
N HIS A 264 -26.98 -99.31 15.36
CA HIS A 264 -26.91 -100.42 14.39
C HIS A 264 -26.58 -101.77 15.05
N GLY A 265 -25.89 -101.78 16.20
CA GLY A 265 -25.74 -102.95 17.06
C GLY A 265 -27.07 -103.33 17.71
N TYR A 266 -27.69 -102.39 18.44
CA TYR A 266 -28.98 -102.57 19.10
C TYR A 266 -30.11 -102.91 18.13
N GLN A 267 -30.06 -102.51 16.85
CA GLN A 267 -31.03 -102.91 15.84
C GLN A 267 -30.93 -104.42 15.48
N LYS A 268 -29.76 -105.03 15.64
CA LYS A 268 -29.60 -106.49 15.57
C LYS A 268 -30.11 -107.15 16.84
N GLU A 269 -29.72 -106.64 18.01
CA GLU A 269 -30.17 -107.16 19.30
C GLU A 269 -31.70 -107.05 19.48
N LEU A 270 -32.34 -106.00 18.92
CA LEU A 270 -33.79 -105.83 18.90
C LEU A 270 -34.52 -106.96 18.15
N ALA A 271 -33.91 -107.54 17.11
CA ALA A 271 -34.48 -108.69 16.40
C ALA A 271 -34.46 -109.99 17.24
N ASP A 272 -33.62 -110.05 18.27
CA ASP A 272 -33.60 -111.11 19.28
C ASP A 272 -34.48 -110.76 20.50
N ILE A 273 -34.47 -109.50 20.95
CA ILE A 273 -35.27 -108.97 22.08
C ILE A 273 -36.78 -108.94 21.74
N GLN A 274 -37.16 -108.85 20.46
CA GLN A 274 -38.54 -109.04 20.02
C GLN A 274 -39.09 -110.45 20.38
N ARG A 275 -38.23 -111.41 20.74
CA ARG A 275 -38.63 -112.72 21.31
C ARG A 275 -38.73 -112.70 22.84
N SER A 276 -37.99 -111.84 23.54
CA SER A 276 -38.03 -111.73 25.02
C SER A 276 -39.12 -110.79 25.54
N LEU A 277 -39.67 -109.90 24.71
CA LEU A 277 -40.81 -109.02 25.04
C LEU A 277 -42.17 -109.74 25.23
N ASN A 278 -42.14 -111.06 25.39
CA ASN A 278 -43.22 -111.86 25.97
C ASN A 278 -43.43 -111.57 27.49
N LEU A 279 -42.54 -110.78 28.12
CA LEU A 279 -42.43 -110.61 29.58
C LEU A 279 -42.80 -109.22 30.15
N LYS A 280 -43.76 -108.52 29.51
CA LYS A 280 -44.81 -107.64 30.11
C LYS A 280 -44.50 -106.52 31.14
N VAL A 281 -43.29 -106.34 31.68
CA VAL A 281 -43.03 -105.49 32.86
C VAL A 281 -42.47 -104.10 32.52
N GLU A 282 -41.84 -103.91 31.35
CA GLU A 282 -41.12 -102.67 31.03
C GLU A 282 -42.02 -101.46 30.70
N ALA A 283 -43.25 -101.70 30.23
CA ALA A 283 -44.15 -100.66 29.71
C ALA A 283 -44.44 -99.50 30.70
N GLY A 284 -44.42 -99.76 32.01
CA GLY A 284 -44.60 -98.72 33.04
C GLY A 284 -43.35 -97.85 33.28
N LYS A 285 -42.15 -98.36 32.97
CA LYS A 285 -40.89 -97.62 33.12
C LYS A 285 -40.62 -96.71 31.93
N ASP A 286 -40.89 -97.17 30.71
CA ASP A 286 -40.62 -96.38 29.51
C ASP A 286 -41.56 -95.17 29.36
N LEU A 287 -42.83 -95.28 29.76
CA LEU A 287 -43.71 -94.11 29.79
C LEU A 287 -43.18 -93.02 30.76
N SER A 288 -42.61 -93.44 31.90
CA SER A 288 -41.99 -92.52 32.87
C SER A 288 -40.70 -91.89 32.31
N ARG A 289 -39.90 -92.63 31.54
CA ARG A 289 -38.73 -92.09 30.82
C ARG A 289 -39.16 -91.06 29.78
N GLN A 290 -40.11 -91.39 28.91
CA GLN A 290 -40.60 -90.48 27.87
C GLN A 290 -41.17 -89.18 28.46
N ILE A 291 -41.86 -89.24 29.61
CA ILE A 291 -42.31 -88.04 30.34
C ILE A 291 -41.14 -87.23 30.90
N ALA A 292 -40.09 -87.87 31.41
CA ALA A 292 -38.88 -87.19 31.89
C ALA A 292 -38.08 -86.54 30.74
N ASP A 293 -37.93 -87.24 29.62
CA ASP A 293 -37.22 -86.77 28.42
C ASP A 293 -37.97 -85.62 27.74
N LEU A 294 -39.30 -85.71 27.60
CA LEU A 294 -40.14 -84.58 27.17
C LEU A 294 -40.03 -83.41 28.16
N GLY A 295 -40.03 -83.69 29.47
CA GLY A 295 -39.81 -82.67 30.50
C GLY A 295 -38.41 -82.03 30.44
N GLN A 296 -37.40 -82.71 29.90
CA GLN A 296 -36.07 -82.17 29.66
C GLN A 296 -36.00 -81.37 28.35
N ALA A 297 -36.58 -81.88 27.27
CA ALA A 297 -36.69 -81.19 25.98
C ALA A 297 -37.49 -79.88 26.10
N LEU A 298 -38.60 -79.88 26.86
CA LEU A 298 -39.40 -78.68 27.11
C LEU A 298 -38.61 -77.61 27.87
N ARG A 299 -37.80 -78.00 28.86
CA ARG A 299 -36.87 -77.10 29.57
C ARG A 299 -35.76 -76.58 28.65
N GLY A 300 -35.26 -77.41 27.73
CA GLY A 300 -34.32 -77.02 26.68
C GLY A 300 -34.90 -75.92 25.77
N LEU A 301 -36.05 -76.20 25.15
CA LEU A 301 -36.79 -75.25 24.29
C LEU A 301 -37.14 -73.95 25.02
N GLN A 302 -37.48 -74.03 26.32
CA GLN A 302 -37.75 -72.84 27.14
C GLN A 302 -36.46 -72.02 27.40
N GLY A 303 -35.32 -72.68 27.57
CA GLY A 303 -34.00 -72.03 27.61
C GLY A 303 -33.63 -71.36 26.29
N GLU A 304 -33.79 -72.06 25.16
CA GLU A 304 -33.55 -71.53 23.81
C GLU A 304 -34.45 -70.33 23.50
N LYS A 305 -35.73 -70.41 23.85
CA LYS A 305 -36.68 -69.29 23.75
C LYS A 305 -36.18 -68.06 24.51
N ASN A 306 -35.73 -68.23 25.75
CA ASN A 306 -35.20 -67.12 26.56
C ASN A 306 -33.94 -66.50 25.93
N VAL A 307 -33.04 -67.33 25.36
CA VAL A 307 -31.85 -66.85 24.62
C VAL A 307 -32.24 -66.10 23.34
N LEU A 308 -33.26 -66.57 22.61
CA LEU A 308 -33.80 -65.89 21.43
C LEU A 308 -34.43 -64.54 21.80
N THR A 309 -35.25 -64.47 22.85
CA THR A 309 -35.82 -63.21 23.34
C THR A 309 -34.73 -62.21 23.74
N ALA A 310 -33.66 -62.67 24.42
CA ALA A 310 -32.52 -61.81 24.77
C ALA A 310 -31.75 -61.31 23.53
N LYS A 311 -31.61 -62.13 22.48
CA LYS A 311 -31.02 -61.71 21.20
C LYS A 311 -31.86 -60.67 20.47
N VAL A 312 -33.19 -60.84 20.45
CA VAL A 312 -34.11 -59.86 19.83
C VAL A 312 -33.98 -58.50 20.52
N ALA A 313 -34.07 -58.45 21.85
CA ALA A 313 -33.93 -57.20 22.61
C ALA A 313 -32.56 -56.52 22.43
N ALA A 314 -31.49 -57.30 22.22
CA ALA A 314 -30.17 -56.75 21.91
C ALA A 314 -30.10 -56.15 20.50
N LEU A 315 -30.69 -56.81 19.50
CA LEU A 315 -30.75 -56.32 18.12
C LEU A 315 -31.65 -55.08 17.99
N GLU A 316 -32.80 -55.04 18.68
CA GLU A 316 -33.67 -53.86 18.76
C GLU A 316 -32.90 -52.64 19.30
N LYS A 317 -32.07 -52.83 20.33
CA LYS A 317 -31.22 -51.77 20.88
C LYS A 317 -30.12 -51.34 19.90
N GLU A 318 -29.51 -52.27 19.17
CA GLU A 318 -28.49 -51.93 18.16
C GLU A 318 -29.10 -51.14 16.98
N VAL A 319 -30.28 -51.54 16.51
CA VAL A 319 -31.04 -50.82 15.47
C VAL A 319 -31.40 -49.41 15.95
N ALA A 320 -31.87 -49.26 17.20
CA ALA A 320 -32.14 -47.95 17.78
C ALA A 320 -30.89 -47.05 17.86
N SER A 321 -29.72 -47.61 18.20
CA SER A 321 -28.45 -46.88 18.19
C SER A 321 -28.08 -46.42 16.78
N ARG A 322 -28.09 -47.33 15.80
CA ARG A 322 -27.73 -47.03 14.41
C ARG A 322 -28.65 -46.00 13.77
N LEU A 323 -29.94 -45.95 14.16
CA LEU A 323 -30.88 -44.92 13.74
C LEU A 323 -30.55 -43.54 14.34
N ALA A 324 -30.13 -43.49 15.61
CA ALA A 324 -29.68 -42.24 16.24
C ALA A 324 -28.38 -41.72 15.61
N ASP A 325 -27.42 -42.61 15.32
CA ASP A 325 -26.18 -42.27 14.63
C ASP A 325 -26.44 -41.77 13.20
N ALA A 326 -27.37 -42.41 12.46
CA ALA A 326 -27.77 -41.97 11.12
C ALA A 326 -28.40 -40.57 11.13
N ALA A 327 -29.35 -40.31 12.04
CA ALA A 327 -29.97 -38.99 12.18
C ALA A 327 -28.96 -37.90 12.55
N ARG A 328 -27.95 -38.23 13.37
CA ARG A 328 -26.86 -37.31 13.70
C ARG A 328 -25.97 -37.03 12.48
N LEU A 329 -25.56 -38.05 11.74
CA LEU A 329 -24.74 -37.90 10.52
C LEU A 329 -25.48 -37.12 9.41
N GLU A 330 -26.81 -37.23 9.34
CA GLU A 330 -27.64 -36.41 8.46
C GLU A 330 -27.65 -34.93 8.88
N GLY A 331 -27.75 -34.66 10.18
CA GLY A 331 -27.59 -33.31 10.76
C GLY A 331 -26.22 -32.69 10.45
N GLU A 332 -25.13 -33.42 10.74
CA GLU A 332 -23.76 -32.98 10.45
C GLU A 332 -23.54 -32.74 8.93
N ASN A 333 -24.18 -33.53 8.06
CA ASN A 333 -24.20 -33.27 6.61
C ASN A 333 -25.00 -32.02 6.22
N ALA A 334 -26.10 -31.71 6.91
CA ALA A 334 -26.89 -30.50 6.67
C ALA A 334 -26.15 -29.24 7.12
N ASP A 335 -25.38 -29.31 8.21
CA ASP A 335 -24.51 -28.25 8.68
C ASP A 335 -23.37 -27.99 7.69
N LEU A 336 -22.61 -29.03 7.30
CA LEU A 336 -21.53 -28.92 6.32
C LEU A 336 -22.00 -28.38 4.95
N LYS A 337 -23.24 -28.66 4.54
CA LYS A 337 -23.86 -28.06 3.34
C LYS A 337 -24.10 -26.56 3.48
N ARG A 338 -24.53 -26.09 4.66
CA ARG A 338 -24.75 -24.66 4.96
C ARG A 338 -23.42 -23.90 5.03
N ASP A 339 -22.42 -24.46 5.70
CA ASP A 339 -21.07 -23.87 5.77
C ASP A 339 -20.43 -23.77 4.38
N LYS A 340 -20.56 -24.80 3.55
CA LYS A 340 -20.07 -24.79 2.16
C LYS A 340 -20.73 -23.68 1.32
N ALA A 341 -22.03 -23.43 1.51
CA ALA A 341 -22.72 -22.32 0.84
C ALA A 341 -22.18 -20.96 1.32
N GLY A 342 -22.04 -20.75 2.64
CA GLY A 342 -21.49 -19.52 3.20
C GLY A 342 -20.05 -19.23 2.73
N LEU A 343 -19.22 -20.25 2.60
CA LEU A 343 -17.88 -20.15 2.00
C LEU A 343 -17.93 -19.76 0.51
N GLN A 344 -18.86 -20.33 -0.27
CA GLN A 344 -19.03 -19.96 -1.68
C GLN A 344 -19.48 -18.51 -1.88
N ASP A 345 -20.39 -18.00 -1.04
CA ASP A 345 -20.82 -16.60 -1.08
C ASP A 345 -19.74 -15.64 -0.55
N THR A 346 -18.91 -16.08 0.40
CA THR A 346 -17.71 -15.35 0.82
C THR A 346 -16.72 -15.23 -0.34
N ILE A 347 -16.44 -16.31 -1.07
CA ILE A 347 -15.58 -16.30 -2.25
C ILE A 347 -16.12 -15.34 -3.32
N ARG A 348 -17.41 -15.43 -3.68
CA ARG A 348 -18.07 -14.51 -4.62
C ARG A 348 -17.92 -13.04 -4.22
N THR A 349 -18.02 -12.75 -2.92
CA THR A 349 -17.89 -11.41 -2.35
C THR A 349 -16.45 -10.90 -2.31
N LEU A 350 -15.46 -11.80 -2.27
CA LEU A 350 -14.05 -11.44 -2.38
C LEU A 350 -13.64 -11.20 -3.85
N THR A 351 -14.05 -12.07 -4.78
CA THR A 351 -13.78 -11.88 -6.21
C THR A 351 -14.38 -10.58 -6.76
N SER A 352 -15.61 -10.22 -6.38
CA SER A 352 -16.21 -8.94 -6.83
C SER A 352 -15.51 -7.69 -6.26
N LYS A 353 -14.88 -7.81 -5.08
CA LYS A 353 -14.01 -6.76 -4.53
C LYS A 353 -12.66 -6.71 -5.23
N GLU A 354 -12.09 -7.86 -5.59
CA GLU A 354 -10.87 -7.97 -6.40
C GLU A 354 -11.06 -7.32 -7.78
N ASP A 355 -12.16 -7.65 -8.47
CA ASP A 355 -12.57 -7.00 -9.74
C ASP A 355 -12.70 -5.48 -9.59
N SER A 356 -13.29 -5.01 -8.48
CA SER A 356 -13.47 -3.58 -8.22
C SER A 356 -12.14 -2.86 -7.94
N LEU A 357 -11.23 -3.49 -7.19
CA LEU A 357 -9.90 -2.96 -6.91
C LEU A 357 -9.01 -2.96 -8.17
N ALA A 358 -9.12 -3.99 -9.02
CA ALA A 358 -8.42 -4.05 -10.30
C ALA A 358 -8.84 -2.90 -11.23
N ARG A 359 -10.15 -2.57 -11.28
CA ARG A 359 -10.66 -1.40 -12.02
C ARG A 359 -10.13 -0.09 -11.46
N GLN A 360 -10.20 0.11 -10.14
CA GLN A 360 -9.67 1.32 -9.48
C GLN A 360 -8.17 1.49 -9.69
N TYR A 361 -7.39 0.40 -9.69
CA TYR A 361 -5.96 0.44 -9.98
C TYR A 361 -5.67 0.87 -11.43
N LEU A 362 -6.44 0.35 -12.40
CA LEU A 362 -6.31 0.76 -13.81
C LEU A 362 -6.71 2.22 -14.02
N GLU A 363 -7.79 2.68 -13.38
CA GLU A 363 -8.25 4.06 -13.41
C GLU A 363 -7.19 5.03 -12.82
N LEU A 364 -6.69 4.74 -11.61
CA LEU A 364 -5.64 5.52 -10.96
C LEU A 364 -4.31 5.49 -11.74
N LYS A 365 -3.97 4.38 -12.39
CA LYS A 365 -2.80 4.30 -13.28
C LYS A 365 -2.96 5.21 -14.50
N ASN A 366 -4.14 5.21 -15.13
CA ASN A 366 -4.42 6.06 -16.28
C ASN A 366 -4.46 7.55 -15.90
N GLU A 367 -5.01 7.90 -14.73
CA GLU A 367 -4.97 9.26 -14.19
C GLU A 367 -3.53 9.70 -13.88
N LYS A 368 -2.74 8.83 -13.24
CA LYS A 368 -1.32 9.08 -13.00
C LYS A 368 -0.56 9.33 -14.31
N GLU A 369 -0.77 8.54 -15.34
CA GLU A 369 -0.11 8.71 -16.63
C GLU A 369 -0.48 10.05 -17.30
N LYS A 370 -1.74 10.48 -17.21
CA LYS A 370 -2.17 11.83 -17.64
C LYS A 370 -1.47 12.94 -16.84
N LEU A 371 -1.36 12.80 -15.52
CA LEU A 371 -0.69 13.78 -14.65
C LEU A 371 0.82 13.83 -14.88
N GLU A 372 1.47 12.69 -15.17
CA GLU A 372 2.90 12.65 -15.55
C GLU A 372 3.14 13.28 -16.93
N LEU A 373 2.24 13.08 -17.90
CA LEU A 373 2.29 13.76 -19.20
C LEU A 373 2.06 15.28 -19.05
N PHE A 374 1.06 15.70 -18.29
CA PHE A 374 0.79 17.11 -18.00
C PHE A 374 1.97 17.79 -17.31
N ALA A 375 2.49 17.19 -16.23
CA ALA A 375 3.66 17.73 -15.51
C ALA A 375 4.95 17.71 -16.34
N GLY A 376 5.10 16.78 -17.28
CA GLY A 376 6.15 16.80 -18.29
C GLY A 376 5.99 17.97 -19.25
N GLY A 377 4.78 18.16 -19.80
CA GLY A 377 4.45 19.28 -20.68
C GLY A 377 4.70 20.65 -20.03
N VAL A 378 4.26 20.87 -18.79
CA VAL A 378 4.47 22.14 -18.06
C VAL A 378 5.96 22.42 -17.77
N ARG A 379 6.81 21.39 -17.65
CA ARG A 379 8.25 21.57 -17.42
C ARG A 379 9.02 21.83 -18.71
N ALA A 380 8.66 21.14 -19.79
CA ALA A 380 9.33 21.26 -21.08
C ALA A 380 8.87 22.49 -21.86
N LEU A 381 7.61 22.91 -21.73
CA LEU A 381 7.11 24.10 -22.42
C LEU A 381 7.70 25.37 -21.84
N GLN A 382 8.44 26.10 -22.67
CA GLN A 382 9.13 27.34 -22.29
C GLN A 382 8.76 28.46 -23.26
N THR A 383 8.40 29.63 -22.72
CA THR A 383 8.18 30.85 -23.50
C THR A 383 9.38 31.77 -23.38
N ARG A 384 10.09 31.97 -24.50
CA ARG A 384 11.25 32.86 -24.58
C ARG A 384 10.87 34.15 -25.28
N LEU A 385 10.72 35.22 -24.49
CA LEU A 385 10.52 36.58 -25.00
C LEU A 385 11.66 36.95 -25.96
N VAL A 386 11.30 37.47 -27.13
CA VAL A 386 12.22 37.96 -28.17
C VAL A 386 12.28 39.48 -28.11
N GLU A 387 11.13 40.12 -28.02
CA GLU A 387 11.00 41.58 -27.99
C GLU A 387 9.73 42.00 -27.24
N GLU A 388 9.80 43.10 -26.48
CA GLU A 388 8.64 43.76 -25.87
C GLU A 388 8.90 45.27 -25.88
N LYS A 389 8.01 46.05 -26.51
CA LYS A 389 8.15 47.50 -26.71
C LYS A 389 6.80 48.20 -26.57
N GLU A 390 6.80 49.42 -26.06
CA GLU A 390 5.64 50.31 -26.15
C GLU A 390 5.81 51.30 -27.31
N GLU A 391 5.09 51.07 -28.41
CA GLU A 391 5.18 51.84 -29.66
C GLU A 391 3.81 52.37 -30.08
N GLY A 392 3.73 53.65 -30.46
CA GLY A 392 2.49 54.28 -30.91
C GLY A 392 1.35 54.34 -29.87
N GLY A 393 1.60 53.94 -28.61
CA GLY A 393 0.56 53.76 -27.59
C GLY A 393 0.03 52.32 -27.49
N PHE A 394 0.67 51.34 -28.13
CA PHE A 394 0.42 49.91 -27.97
C PHE A 394 1.64 49.24 -27.34
N ARG A 395 1.42 48.26 -26.46
CA ARG A 395 2.46 47.29 -26.07
C ARG A 395 2.44 46.17 -27.10
N VAL A 396 3.52 46.08 -27.85
CA VAL A 396 3.77 45.04 -28.85
C VAL A 396 4.84 44.11 -28.28
N GLY A 397 4.61 42.81 -28.39
CA GLY A 397 5.59 41.81 -27.95
C GLY A 397 5.58 40.57 -28.81
N SER A 398 6.72 39.87 -28.83
CA SER A 398 6.91 38.60 -29.51
C SER A 398 7.68 37.62 -28.62
N ALA A 399 7.27 36.35 -28.64
CA ALA A 399 7.91 35.27 -27.91
C ALA A 399 7.96 34.00 -28.76
N ARG A 400 9.03 33.22 -28.60
CA ARG A 400 9.09 31.84 -29.10
C ARG A 400 8.49 30.90 -28.07
N VAL A 401 7.74 29.92 -28.55
CA VAL A 401 7.27 28.79 -27.74
C VAL A 401 8.15 27.60 -28.09
N LEU A 402 8.79 27.02 -27.07
CA LEU A 402 9.68 25.88 -27.20
C LEU A 402 9.18 24.71 -26.35
N ILE A 403 9.54 23.50 -26.77
CA ILE A 403 9.63 22.33 -25.90
C ILE A 403 11.13 22.09 -25.69
N ASP A 404 11.61 22.39 -24.49
CA ASP A 404 13.02 22.45 -24.10
C ASP A 404 13.85 23.34 -25.05
N ASN A 405 14.48 22.76 -26.08
CA ASN A 405 15.28 23.50 -27.06
C ASN A 405 14.63 23.56 -28.46
N LEU A 406 13.56 22.79 -28.68
CA LEU A 406 12.86 22.67 -29.95
C LEU A 406 11.77 23.74 -30.06
N VAL A 407 11.91 24.67 -31.00
CA VAL A 407 10.87 25.68 -31.26
C VAL A 407 9.66 25.01 -31.93
N ILE A 408 8.46 25.28 -31.42
CA ILE A 408 7.19 24.78 -31.97
C ILE A 408 6.30 25.89 -32.55
N GLY A 409 6.60 27.15 -32.24
CA GLY A 409 5.90 28.29 -32.83
C GLY A 409 6.27 29.65 -32.25
N PHE A 410 5.67 30.68 -32.83
CA PHE A 410 5.86 32.08 -32.48
C PHE A 410 4.53 32.69 -32.05
N LEU A 411 4.56 33.35 -30.89
CA LEU A 411 3.46 34.11 -30.32
C LEU A 411 3.77 35.61 -30.50
N GLU A 412 2.82 36.35 -31.07
CA GLU A 412 2.88 37.81 -31.23
C GLU A 412 1.64 38.43 -30.59
N TRP A 413 1.78 39.58 -29.93
CA TRP A 413 0.64 40.32 -29.38
C TRP A 413 0.79 41.83 -29.53
N ARG A 414 -0.35 42.52 -29.64
CA ARG A 414 -0.51 43.97 -29.76
C ARG A 414 -1.68 44.39 -28.89
N ILE A 415 -1.40 44.95 -27.71
CA ILE A 415 -2.43 45.36 -26.73
C ILE A 415 -2.31 46.88 -26.49
N PRO A 416 -3.39 47.67 -26.57
CA PRO A 416 -3.31 49.12 -26.37
C PRO A 416 -2.93 49.47 -24.93
N SER A 417 -2.08 50.49 -24.76
CA SER A 417 -1.69 51.01 -23.42
C SER A 417 -2.78 51.85 -22.75
N SER A 418 -3.68 52.42 -23.56
CA SER A 418 -4.81 53.25 -23.12
C SER A 418 -5.91 53.28 -24.18
N VAL A 419 -7.18 53.23 -23.78
CA VAL A 419 -8.34 53.39 -24.69
C VAL A 419 -8.80 54.87 -24.67
N PRO A 420 -8.97 55.54 -25.83
CA PRO A 420 -9.53 56.89 -25.88
C PRO A 420 -11.00 56.92 -25.47
N HIS A 421 -11.42 57.95 -24.73
CA HIS A 421 -12.80 58.05 -24.24
C HIS A 421 -13.80 58.13 -25.41
N GLY A 422 -14.79 57.24 -25.42
CA GLY A 422 -15.78 57.15 -26.50
C GLY A 422 -15.31 56.47 -27.79
N ARG A 423 -14.16 55.77 -27.76
CA ARG A 423 -13.73 54.85 -28.83
C ARG A 423 -13.46 53.47 -28.24
N GLN A 424 -13.63 52.44 -29.05
CA GLN A 424 -13.13 51.10 -28.74
C GLN A 424 -11.62 51.05 -29.06
N GLY A 425 -10.86 50.32 -28.25
CA GLY A 425 -9.47 49.96 -28.55
C GLY A 425 -9.41 48.53 -29.07
N GLU A 426 -8.70 48.31 -30.16
CA GLU A 426 -8.50 46.96 -30.72
C GLU A 426 -7.22 46.35 -30.12
N ALA A 427 -7.32 45.09 -29.69
CA ALA A 427 -6.20 44.27 -29.25
C ALA A 427 -6.14 43.00 -30.10
N GLU A 428 -4.93 42.55 -30.41
CA GLU A 428 -4.69 41.40 -31.29
C GLU A 428 -3.62 40.49 -30.69
N ALA A 429 -3.75 39.18 -30.95
CA ALA A 429 -2.69 38.21 -30.72
C ALA A 429 -2.70 37.17 -31.83
N ALA A 430 -1.52 36.74 -32.27
CA ALA A 430 -1.35 35.72 -33.28
C ALA A 430 -0.43 34.61 -32.79
N PHE A 431 -0.75 33.37 -33.17
CA PHE A 431 0.15 32.23 -33.02
C PHE A 431 0.45 31.67 -34.41
N THR A 432 1.74 31.47 -34.71
CA THR A 432 2.23 30.85 -35.94
C THR A 432 2.97 29.57 -35.55
N ALA A 433 2.49 28.40 -35.97
CA ALA A 433 3.19 27.15 -35.71
C ALA A 433 4.43 27.02 -36.62
N GLU A 434 5.55 26.57 -36.07
CA GLU A 434 6.74 26.27 -36.87
C GLU A 434 6.64 24.84 -37.46
N SER A 435 7.56 24.46 -38.35
CA SER A 435 7.62 23.10 -38.90
C SER A 435 8.64 22.27 -38.12
N ILE A 436 8.26 21.10 -37.61
CA ILE A 436 8.99 20.45 -36.52
C ILE A 436 9.90 19.35 -37.07
N ASP A 437 11.21 19.43 -36.80
CA ASP A 437 12.16 18.38 -37.15
C ASP A 437 12.07 17.22 -36.13
N TYR A 438 11.07 16.36 -36.32
CA TYR A 438 10.89 15.13 -35.54
C TYR A 438 12.07 14.16 -35.65
N VAL A 439 13.01 14.32 -36.58
CA VAL A 439 14.21 13.45 -36.61
C VAL A 439 15.14 13.89 -35.47
N ARG A 440 15.44 15.18 -35.37
CA ARG A 440 16.33 15.77 -34.36
C ARG A 440 15.77 15.78 -32.94
N ALA A 441 14.45 15.86 -32.78
CA ALA A 441 13.81 15.98 -31.48
C ALA A 441 14.22 14.87 -30.48
N THR A 442 14.43 15.20 -29.21
CA THR A 442 14.82 14.25 -28.16
C THR A 442 13.68 13.27 -27.82
N PRO A 443 13.94 12.14 -27.12
CA PRO A 443 12.88 11.23 -26.67
C PRO A 443 11.84 11.86 -25.73
N GLU A 444 12.19 12.98 -25.08
CA GLU A 444 11.32 13.70 -24.14
C GLU A 444 10.51 14.76 -24.89
N GLU A 445 11.13 15.54 -25.79
CA GLU A 445 10.43 16.41 -26.74
C GLU A 445 9.40 15.61 -27.58
N LYS A 446 9.80 14.42 -28.09
CA LYS A 446 8.93 13.45 -28.78
C LYS A 446 7.82 12.88 -27.90
N ARG A 447 7.90 12.98 -26.57
CA ARG A 447 6.82 12.59 -25.66
C ARG A 447 5.82 13.72 -25.51
N VAL A 448 6.30 14.94 -25.26
CA VAL A 448 5.47 16.14 -25.09
C VAL A 448 4.72 16.49 -26.39
N LEU A 449 5.39 16.43 -27.55
CA LEU A 449 4.76 16.59 -28.86
C LEU A 449 3.60 15.60 -29.07
N ARG A 450 3.79 14.33 -28.70
CA ARG A 450 2.73 13.31 -28.81
C ARG A 450 1.59 13.51 -27.81
N SER A 451 1.83 14.14 -26.65
CA SER A 451 0.73 14.56 -25.76
C SER A 451 0.02 15.84 -26.22
N LEU A 452 0.66 16.71 -27.01
CA LEU A 452 0.03 17.89 -27.59
C LEU A 452 -0.84 17.53 -28.80
N GLY A 453 -0.29 16.70 -29.71
CA GLY A 453 -0.93 16.31 -30.97
C GLY A 453 -0.64 17.25 -32.14
N ASP A 454 -1.10 16.82 -33.31
CA ASP A 454 -1.10 17.54 -34.58
C ASP A 454 -2.52 17.43 -35.15
N PRO A 455 -3.25 18.55 -35.38
CA PRO A 455 -2.84 19.95 -35.17
C PRO A 455 -2.60 20.33 -33.69
N LEU A 456 -1.79 21.37 -33.47
CA LEU A 456 -1.61 21.99 -32.16
C LEU A 456 -2.88 22.76 -31.77
N ARG A 457 -3.41 22.49 -30.58
CA ARG A 457 -4.59 23.19 -30.06
C ARG A 457 -4.17 24.33 -29.14
N VAL A 458 -4.38 25.57 -29.58
CA VAL A 458 -3.93 26.78 -28.88
C VAL A 458 -5.13 27.56 -28.35
N ARG A 459 -5.06 28.02 -27.10
CA ARG A 459 -6.03 28.91 -26.47
C ARG A 459 -5.35 30.24 -26.17
N ILE A 460 -5.96 31.34 -26.63
CA ILE A 460 -5.55 32.70 -26.24
C ILE A 460 -6.78 33.45 -25.73
N GLU A 461 -6.66 34.02 -24.54
CA GLU A 461 -7.73 34.76 -23.87
C GLU A 461 -7.21 36.11 -23.37
N LEU A 462 -8.04 37.15 -23.52
CA LEU A 462 -7.81 38.49 -22.98
C LEU A 462 -9.05 38.91 -22.18
N ALA A 463 -9.00 38.73 -20.87
CA ALA A 463 -10.10 38.96 -19.95
C ALA A 463 -9.90 40.26 -19.13
N PRO A 464 -10.97 40.92 -18.66
CA PRO A 464 -10.83 41.97 -17.66
C PRO A 464 -10.44 41.37 -16.30
N ALA A 465 -9.38 41.91 -15.69
CA ALA A 465 -8.99 41.58 -14.32
C ALA A 465 -9.60 42.57 -13.29
N THR A 466 -10.30 43.61 -13.77
CA THR A 466 -10.98 44.63 -12.98
C THR A 466 -12.22 45.15 -13.72
N ASP A 467 -13.33 45.39 -13.00
CA ASP A 467 -14.62 45.89 -13.54
C ASP A 467 -14.53 47.24 -14.28
N ALA A 468 -13.41 47.95 -14.16
CA ALA A 468 -13.12 49.20 -14.86
C ALA A 468 -12.92 49.06 -16.38
N VAL A 469 -12.76 47.82 -16.89
CA VAL A 469 -12.51 47.50 -18.29
C VAL A 469 -13.49 46.44 -18.77
N ARG A 470 -14.00 46.58 -19.99
CA ARG A 470 -14.70 45.51 -20.72
C ARG A 470 -13.82 45.04 -21.87
N ALA A 471 -13.75 43.73 -22.05
CA ALA A 471 -13.13 43.09 -23.21
C ALA A 471 -14.16 42.17 -23.86
N GLN A 472 -14.34 42.30 -25.17
CA GLN A 472 -15.23 41.44 -25.96
C GLN A 472 -14.40 40.78 -27.06
N ALA A 473 -14.48 39.46 -27.18
CA ALA A 473 -13.80 38.72 -28.23
C ALA A 473 -14.43 38.99 -29.60
N GLY A 474 -13.59 39.08 -30.63
CA GLY A 474 -14.01 39.12 -32.03
C GLY A 474 -14.58 37.78 -32.52
N PRO A 475 -15.05 37.72 -33.77
CA PRO A 475 -15.68 36.52 -34.32
C PRO A 475 -14.67 35.36 -34.47
N GLY A 476 -14.89 34.30 -33.70
CA GLY A 476 -14.13 33.05 -33.78
C GLY A 476 -14.13 32.29 -32.45
N GLU A 477 -13.58 31.07 -32.47
CA GLU A 477 -13.41 30.26 -31.25
C GLU A 477 -12.18 30.72 -30.45
N ALA A 478 -12.27 30.65 -29.11
CA ALA A 478 -11.16 31.01 -28.21
C ALA A 478 -10.02 29.98 -28.24
N VAL A 479 -10.37 28.71 -28.54
CA VAL A 479 -9.43 27.65 -28.90
C VAL A 479 -9.37 27.57 -30.42
N LYS A 480 -8.18 27.40 -30.98
CA LYS A 480 -7.99 27.15 -32.42
C LYS A 480 -7.02 25.99 -32.63
N GLU A 481 -7.32 25.15 -33.60
CA GLU A 481 -6.41 24.12 -34.09
C GLU A 481 -5.50 24.73 -35.16
N ILE A 482 -4.20 24.46 -35.09
CA ILE A 482 -3.17 25.07 -35.93
C ILE A 482 -2.21 23.98 -36.40
N ARG A 483 -2.07 23.82 -37.72
CA ARG A 483 -1.11 22.89 -38.33
C ARG A 483 0.26 23.55 -38.51
N GLU A 484 1.30 22.75 -38.77
CA GLU A 484 2.64 23.30 -39.05
C GLU A 484 2.59 24.38 -40.14
N ARG A 485 3.27 25.51 -39.91
CA ARG A 485 3.36 26.68 -40.81
C ARG A 485 2.05 27.47 -40.96
N GLU A 486 1.00 27.14 -40.23
CA GLU A 486 -0.25 27.89 -40.18
C GLU A 486 -0.19 29.02 -39.13
N ARG A 487 -0.93 30.11 -39.38
CA ARG A 487 -1.05 31.29 -38.49
C ARG A 487 -2.51 31.57 -38.16
N SER A 488 -2.86 31.48 -36.89
CA SER A 488 -4.16 31.94 -36.38
C SER A 488 -4.06 33.31 -35.72
N LEU A 489 -5.12 34.11 -35.86
CA LEU A 489 -5.30 35.42 -35.24
C LEU A 489 -6.49 35.38 -34.27
N TRP A 490 -6.34 36.04 -33.13
CA TRP A 490 -7.39 36.37 -32.17
C TRP A 490 -7.45 37.89 -32.03
N THR A 491 -8.65 38.45 -31.95
CA THR A 491 -8.88 39.89 -31.80
C THR A 491 -9.90 40.15 -30.68
N TRP A 492 -9.77 41.30 -30.02
CA TRP A 492 -10.69 41.75 -28.99
C TRP A 492 -10.93 43.25 -29.12
N THR A 493 -12.17 43.68 -28.87
CA THR A 493 -12.50 45.08 -28.64
C THR A 493 -12.48 45.37 -27.14
N LEU A 494 -11.88 46.51 -26.78
CA LEU A 494 -11.66 46.95 -25.40
C LEU A 494 -12.35 48.29 -25.17
N GLU A 495 -13.12 48.37 -24.09
CA GLU A 495 -13.76 49.60 -23.62
C GLU A 495 -13.30 49.89 -22.18
N SER A 496 -12.90 51.13 -21.91
CA SER A 496 -12.53 51.57 -20.56
C SER A 496 -12.91 53.03 -20.33
N GLY A 497 -13.39 53.33 -19.12
CA GLY A 497 -13.60 54.70 -18.63
C GLY A 497 -12.67 55.11 -17.48
N ARG A 498 -11.84 54.19 -16.97
CA ARG A 498 -10.98 54.36 -15.78
C ARG A 498 -9.75 53.43 -15.88
N ASP A 499 -8.71 53.74 -15.11
CA ASP A 499 -7.54 52.86 -14.99
C ASP A 499 -7.98 51.46 -14.53
N GLY A 500 -7.40 50.42 -15.14
CA GLY A 500 -7.74 49.03 -14.83
C GLY A 500 -6.69 48.04 -15.33
N ARG A 501 -6.96 46.75 -15.16
CA ARG A 501 -6.08 45.66 -15.64
C ARG A 501 -6.85 44.69 -16.52
N LEU A 502 -6.14 44.19 -17.52
CA LEU A 502 -6.51 42.99 -18.28
C LEU A 502 -5.64 41.82 -17.80
N ARG A 503 -6.14 40.59 -17.95
CA ARG A 503 -5.34 39.35 -17.91
C ARG A 503 -5.23 38.83 -19.34
N PHE A 504 -4.01 38.69 -19.82
CA PHE A 504 -3.69 38.04 -21.09
C PHE A 504 -3.09 36.67 -20.79
N SER A 505 -3.74 35.60 -21.23
CA SER A 505 -3.35 34.22 -20.94
C SER A 505 -3.30 33.37 -22.21
N VAL A 506 -2.20 32.65 -22.38
CA VAL A 506 -1.92 31.76 -23.51
C VAL A 506 -1.62 30.37 -22.98
N SER A 507 -2.31 29.36 -23.53
CA SER A 507 -2.10 27.95 -23.18
C SER A 507 -2.18 27.06 -24.42
N LEU A 508 -1.45 25.94 -24.40
CA LEU A 508 -1.73 24.81 -25.29
C LEU A 508 -2.76 23.89 -24.63
N ILE A 509 -3.50 23.13 -25.42
CA ILE A 509 -4.42 22.10 -24.93
C ILE A 509 -3.91 20.74 -25.39
N ASP A 510 -3.51 19.91 -24.43
CA ASP A 510 -3.05 18.54 -24.69
C ASP A 510 -4.19 17.67 -25.25
N GLN A 511 -3.88 16.48 -25.74
CA GLN A 511 -4.87 15.54 -26.29
C GLN A 511 -5.96 15.16 -25.27
N ASN A 512 -5.62 15.11 -23.98
CA ASN A 512 -6.56 14.81 -22.89
C ASN A 512 -7.50 16.00 -22.55
N GLY A 513 -7.27 17.19 -23.12
CA GLY A 513 -8.05 18.40 -22.88
C GLY A 513 -7.52 19.31 -21.77
N ALA A 514 -6.36 19.00 -21.19
CA ALA A 514 -5.72 19.79 -20.14
C ALA A 514 -5.01 21.03 -20.74
N ALA A 515 -5.23 22.19 -20.12
CA ALA A 515 -4.61 23.44 -20.55
C ALA A 515 -3.21 23.60 -19.92
N LEU A 516 -2.19 23.47 -20.75
CA LEU A 516 -0.77 23.68 -20.42
C LEU A 516 -0.44 25.18 -20.56
N PRO A 517 -0.21 25.94 -19.46
CA PRO A 517 0.05 27.37 -19.54
C PRO A 517 1.39 27.66 -20.23
N LEU A 518 1.38 28.63 -21.15
CA LEU A 518 2.58 29.13 -21.82
C LEU A 518 3.00 30.51 -21.30
N LEU A 519 2.04 31.42 -21.15
CA LEU A 519 2.28 32.80 -20.76
C LEU A 519 1.04 33.38 -20.08
N GLU A 520 1.23 34.03 -18.92
CA GLU A 520 0.24 34.89 -18.29
C GLU A 520 0.85 36.28 -18.05
N ARG A 521 0.09 37.34 -18.35
CA ARG A 521 0.47 38.74 -18.14
C ARG A 521 -0.73 39.53 -17.61
N GLU A 522 -0.48 40.53 -16.76
CA GLU A 522 -1.47 41.54 -16.37
C GLU A 522 -1.18 42.92 -17.01
N PRO A 523 -1.45 43.14 -18.31
CA PRO A 523 -1.27 44.46 -18.91
C PRO A 523 -2.23 45.49 -18.28
N ALA A 524 -1.66 46.45 -17.57
CA ALA A 524 -2.38 47.61 -17.03
C ALA A 524 -2.80 48.56 -18.17
N LEU A 525 -4.07 48.96 -18.16
CA LEU A 525 -4.70 49.82 -19.15
C LEU A 525 -5.00 51.19 -18.52
N ALA A 526 -4.38 52.24 -19.05
CA ALA A 526 -4.50 53.59 -18.52
C ALA A 526 -5.70 54.36 -19.13
N ALA A 527 -6.37 55.15 -18.30
CA ALA A 527 -7.37 56.11 -18.74
C ALA A 527 -6.74 57.29 -19.51
N PRO A 528 -7.52 58.03 -20.33
CA PRO A 528 -7.03 59.20 -21.07
C PRO A 528 -6.72 60.38 -20.12
N GLY A 529 -5.46 60.40 -19.66
CA GLY A 529 -4.89 61.42 -18.79
C GLY A 529 -5.03 62.84 -19.35
N ALA A 530 -5.20 63.83 -18.46
CA ALA A 530 -5.54 65.21 -18.82
C ALA A 530 -4.55 65.85 -19.82
N VAL A 531 -3.27 65.49 -19.75
CA VAL A 531 -2.22 65.98 -20.67
C VAL A 531 -2.43 65.47 -22.11
N ARG A 532 -2.93 64.24 -22.31
CA ARG A 532 -3.30 63.74 -23.65
C ARG A 532 -4.56 64.45 -24.19
N ARG A 533 -5.57 64.70 -23.35
CA ARG A 533 -6.75 65.50 -23.72
C ARG A 533 -6.38 66.88 -24.27
N VAL A 534 -5.45 67.59 -23.63
CA VAL A 534 -4.93 68.88 -24.13
C VAL A 534 -4.18 68.71 -25.46
N ARG A 535 -3.38 67.65 -25.63
CA ARG A 535 -2.62 67.40 -26.86
C ARG A 535 -3.49 66.99 -28.06
N GLU A 536 -4.55 66.23 -27.86
CA GLU A 536 -5.54 65.91 -28.91
C GLU A 536 -6.40 67.13 -29.27
N ALA A 537 -6.82 67.94 -28.29
CA ALA A 537 -7.56 69.17 -28.53
C ALA A 537 -6.76 70.26 -29.30
N LEU A 538 -5.44 70.10 -29.43
CA LEU A 538 -4.53 71.08 -30.04
C LEU A 538 -3.92 70.64 -31.39
N ARG A 539 -4.55 69.70 -32.12
CA ARG A 539 -4.17 69.38 -33.51
C ARG A 539 -5.36 69.06 -34.44
N PRO A 540 -5.58 69.86 -35.49
CA PRO A 540 -5.30 71.28 -35.64
C PRO A 540 -6.62 72.08 -35.73
N ILE A 541 -6.85 73.00 -34.79
CA ILE A 541 -7.90 74.01 -34.96
C ILE A 541 -7.42 74.99 -36.06
N PRO A 542 -8.23 75.33 -37.08
CA PRO A 542 -7.81 76.27 -38.12
C PRO A 542 -7.43 77.63 -37.50
N LEU A 543 -6.35 78.22 -38.02
CA LEU A 543 -5.59 79.32 -37.39
C LEU A 543 -6.42 80.54 -36.96
N GLY A 544 -7.57 80.80 -37.60
CA GLY A 544 -8.46 81.91 -37.25
C GLY A 544 -9.03 81.84 -35.82
N VAL A 545 -9.32 80.66 -35.28
CA VAL A 545 -9.97 80.55 -33.95
C VAL A 545 -9.02 80.94 -32.82
N GLY A 546 -7.73 80.62 -32.94
CA GLY A 546 -6.71 81.00 -31.96
C GLY A 546 -6.53 82.52 -31.86
N ALA A 547 -6.62 83.23 -32.99
CA ALA A 547 -6.57 84.69 -33.01
C ALA A 547 -7.77 85.32 -32.29
N VAL A 548 -8.98 84.78 -32.48
CA VAL A 548 -10.21 85.28 -31.82
C VAL A 548 -10.14 85.12 -30.29
N LEU A 549 -9.69 83.97 -29.78
CA LEU A 549 -9.53 83.77 -28.33
C LEU A 549 -8.48 84.72 -27.72
N GLY A 550 -7.36 84.94 -28.41
CA GLY A 550 -6.33 85.88 -27.98
C GLY A 550 -6.85 87.33 -27.90
N PHE A 551 -7.64 87.76 -28.87
CA PHE A 551 -8.25 89.09 -28.89
C PHE A 551 -9.25 89.29 -27.75
N LEU A 552 -10.08 88.28 -27.47
CA LEU A 552 -11.06 88.29 -26.38
C LEU A 552 -10.41 88.41 -25.00
N LEU A 553 -9.32 87.67 -24.74
CA LEU A 553 -8.58 87.75 -23.48
C LEU A 553 -7.92 89.11 -23.27
N CYS A 554 -7.30 89.69 -24.32
CA CYS A 554 -6.75 91.04 -24.25
C CYS A 554 -7.85 92.11 -23.99
N GLY A 555 -9.04 91.94 -24.58
CA GLY A 555 -10.17 92.83 -24.34
C GLY A 555 -10.61 92.88 -22.87
N ILE A 556 -10.68 91.71 -22.21
CA ILE A 556 -11.10 91.60 -20.80
C ILE A 556 -10.08 92.28 -19.85
N VAL A 557 -8.78 92.13 -20.10
CA VAL A 557 -7.72 92.77 -19.29
C VAL A 557 -7.72 94.30 -19.45
N GLY A 558 -8.16 94.82 -20.59
CA GLY A 558 -8.21 96.27 -20.85
C GLY A 558 -9.22 97.06 -20.01
N VAL A 559 -10.30 96.41 -19.53
CA VAL A 559 -11.43 97.10 -18.88
C VAL A 559 -11.13 97.57 -17.45
N PHE A 560 -10.19 96.95 -16.74
CA PHE A 560 -9.98 97.15 -15.29
C PHE A 560 -8.95 98.22 -14.88
N ARG A 561 -8.50 99.10 -15.80
CA ARG A 561 -7.57 100.21 -15.46
C ARG A 561 -8.21 101.59 -15.62
N ARG A 562 -8.68 102.17 -14.50
CA ARG A 562 -8.89 103.63 -14.35
C ARG A 562 -7.80 104.25 -13.43
N PRO A 563 -7.35 105.50 -13.69
CA PRO A 563 -6.15 106.06 -13.07
C PRO A 563 -6.43 106.95 -11.85
N ARG A 564 -5.39 107.20 -11.03
CA ARG A 564 -5.30 108.36 -10.12
C ARG A 564 -4.02 109.17 -10.42
N ARG A 565 -4.09 110.49 -10.19
CA ARG A 565 -3.13 111.50 -10.68
C ARG A 565 -1.93 111.73 -9.75
N ARG A 566 -0.84 112.28 -10.31
CA ARG A 566 0.30 112.88 -9.58
C ARG A 566 -0.02 114.31 -9.08
N ALA A 567 0.64 114.70 -8.00
CA ALA A 567 0.93 116.08 -7.57
C ALA A 567 2.30 116.06 -6.79
N PRO A 568 2.98 117.20 -6.52
CA PRO A 568 4.45 117.26 -6.43
C PRO A 568 5.06 117.30 -5.00
N GLY A 569 6.40 117.19 -4.92
CA GLY A 569 7.23 117.41 -3.69
C GLY A 569 7.64 118.88 -3.48
N ALA A 570 8.60 119.27 -2.63
CA ALA A 570 9.60 118.61 -1.74
C ALA A 570 10.04 119.68 -0.67
N PRO A 571 11.19 119.65 0.08
CA PRO A 571 12.20 118.63 0.46
C PRO A 571 12.04 118.30 1.98
N PRO A 572 13.00 118.33 2.97
CA PRO A 572 14.48 118.24 3.07
C PRO A 572 15.01 117.00 3.87
N PRO A 573 16.33 116.85 4.16
CA PRO A 573 16.91 115.60 4.70
C PRO A 573 17.75 115.68 6.02
N ALA A 574 18.18 114.49 6.51
CA ALA A 574 19.24 114.19 7.52
C ALA A 574 18.84 114.40 9.02
N PRO A 575 19.41 113.65 10.01
CA PRO A 575 20.79 113.13 10.12
C PRO A 575 21.00 111.59 10.21
N ARG A 576 22.18 111.16 10.69
CA ARG A 576 22.82 109.83 10.50
C ARG A 576 22.86 108.95 11.77
N ALA A 577 22.87 107.61 11.61
CA ALA A 577 23.54 106.57 12.43
C ALA A 577 23.15 105.16 11.91
N HIS A 578 23.92 104.06 12.02
CA HIS A 578 25.36 103.83 12.18
C HIS A 578 25.72 102.45 11.59
N ALA A 579 26.98 102.23 11.19
CA ALA A 579 27.55 100.91 10.83
C ALA A 579 28.34 100.34 12.05
N PRO A 580 28.83 99.07 12.11
CA PRO A 580 29.29 98.25 10.98
C PRO A 580 29.12 96.69 11.03
N ARG A 581 29.57 96.06 9.93
CA ARG A 581 30.03 94.66 9.77
C ARG A 581 30.88 94.13 10.95
N LYS A 582 30.81 92.82 11.20
CA LYS A 582 31.87 91.81 10.93
C LYS A 582 31.29 90.38 11.00
N GLU A 583 31.46 89.57 9.95
CA GLU A 583 32.49 88.50 9.82
C GLU A 583 32.28 87.29 10.76
N LEU A 584 31.48 86.32 10.30
CA LEU A 584 31.96 85.00 9.88
C LEU A 584 30.95 84.35 8.91
#